data_AF-A0A919G2Q3-F1
#
_entry.id   AF-A0A919G2Q3-F1
#
_cell.length_a   1.000
_cell.length_b   1.000
_cell.length_c   1.000
_cell.angle_alpha   90.00
_cell.angle_beta   90.00
_cell.angle_gamma   90.00
#
_symmetry.space_group_name_H-M   'P 1'
#
loop_
_entity.id
_entity.type
_entity.pdbx_description
1 polymer ?
#
loop_
_entity_poly.entity_id
_entity_poly.type
_entity_poly.pdbx_seq_one_letter_code
_entity_poly.pdbx_strand_id
1 'polypeptide(L)'
;MGVGDEVAATDPETGESGPRTVTAVIEGTGAKHLTEITLAVYGPGGSGVSGGFGGGTSTTVTATDGHPFWVPALHRWVRASDLELGQWLQTSAGTWIQITAIRHHTRQATVHNLTVSGLHTYYVLAGETPVLVHNSNCDVSDLASKIDVENISMTKTVENHTWDIAGTRDVDAPNFGKAARPYMNGNNGLLLREIMEGSAPRMDSRGAPGVVEWRTPGTMNGSNGIWELNIDANSNRIVHFLFKSTKG
;
A
#
# COMPACT_ATOMS: atom_id res chain seq x y z
N MET A 1 -22.38 -2.93 -10.71
CA MET A 1 -21.08 -2.83 -11.39
C MET A 1 -20.69 -4.19 -11.91
N GLY A 2 -20.23 -4.26 -13.15
CA GLY A 2 -19.82 -5.46 -13.86
C GLY A 2 -18.57 -5.23 -14.70
N VAL A 3 -18.08 -6.29 -15.34
CA VAL A 3 -16.94 -6.20 -16.28
C VAL A 3 -17.30 -5.26 -17.43
N GLY A 4 -16.39 -4.33 -17.74
CA GLY A 4 -16.58 -3.28 -18.74
C GLY A 4 -17.04 -1.94 -18.17
N ASP A 5 -17.56 -1.89 -16.94
CA ASP A 5 -17.89 -0.63 -16.27
C ASP A 5 -16.63 0.16 -15.92
N GLU A 6 -16.75 1.47 -15.77
CA GLU A 6 -15.67 2.33 -15.29
C GLU A 6 -15.85 2.68 -13.81
N VAL A 7 -14.75 2.68 -13.07
CA VAL A 7 -14.67 3.19 -11.70
C VAL A 7 -13.57 4.23 -11.58
N ALA A 8 -13.76 5.20 -10.68
CA ALA A 8 -12.69 6.13 -10.35
C ALA A 8 -11.59 5.39 -9.56
N ALA A 9 -10.34 5.67 -9.92
CA ALA A 9 -9.15 5.19 -9.25
C ALA A 9 -8.12 6.31 -9.10
N THR A 10 -7.23 6.17 -8.12
CA THR A 10 -6.14 7.11 -7.86
C THR A 10 -4.87 6.34 -7.48
N ASP A 11 -3.75 6.69 -8.11
CA ASP A 11 -2.41 6.36 -7.60
C ASP A 11 -2.13 7.27 -6.39
N PRO A 12 -2.04 6.72 -5.17
CA PRO A 12 -1.84 7.53 -3.99
C PRO A 12 -0.45 8.14 -3.87
N GLU A 13 0.56 7.64 -4.61
CA GLU A 13 1.90 8.22 -4.60
C GLU A 13 2.03 9.40 -5.56
N THR A 14 1.44 9.30 -6.75
CA THR A 14 1.59 10.31 -7.81
C THR A 14 0.41 11.29 -7.86
N GLY A 15 -0.73 10.90 -7.29
CA GLY A 15 -2.00 11.62 -7.42
C GLY A 15 -2.69 11.41 -8.77
N GLU A 16 -2.11 10.62 -9.69
CA GLU A 16 -2.74 10.30 -10.98
C GLU A 16 -4.12 9.69 -10.72
N SER A 17 -5.17 10.34 -11.23
CA SER A 17 -6.54 9.93 -11.01
C SER A 17 -7.31 9.88 -12.32
N GLY A 18 -8.21 8.92 -12.46
CA GLY A 18 -9.03 8.78 -13.66
C GLY A 18 -9.92 7.55 -13.64
N PRO A 19 -10.79 7.40 -14.66
CA PRO A 19 -11.58 6.20 -14.82
C PRO A 19 -10.70 5.01 -15.17
N ARG A 20 -11.00 3.85 -14.58
CA ARG A 20 -10.41 2.55 -14.89
C ARG A 20 -11.50 1.53 -15.15
N THR A 21 -11.29 0.70 -16.16
CA THR A 21 -12.23 -0.34 -16.56
C THR A 21 -12.16 -1.50 -15.58
N VAL A 22 -13.32 -1.98 -15.13
CA VAL A 22 -13.46 -3.23 -14.39
C VAL A 22 -13.20 -4.39 -15.35
N THR A 23 -12.15 -5.17 -15.09
CA THR A 23 -11.75 -6.34 -15.87
C THR A 23 -12.23 -7.65 -15.26
N ALA A 24 -12.52 -7.69 -13.95
CA ALA A 24 -13.15 -8.83 -13.29
C ALA A 24 -13.98 -8.39 -12.09
N VAL A 25 -15.01 -9.19 -11.76
CA VAL A 25 -15.76 -9.08 -10.51
C VAL A 25 -15.48 -10.35 -9.71
N ILE A 26 -15.02 -10.17 -8.48
CA ILE A 26 -14.71 -11.26 -7.55
C ILE A 26 -15.80 -11.27 -6.49
N GLU A 27 -16.45 -12.43 -6.33
CA GLU A 27 -17.46 -12.67 -5.30
C GLU A 27 -16.95 -13.74 -4.33
N GLY A 28 -17.07 -13.47 -3.03
CA GLY A 28 -16.73 -14.44 -1.99
C GLY A 28 -17.86 -14.57 -0.99
N THR A 29 -18.45 -15.77 -0.90
CA THR A 29 -19.52 -16.09 0.06
C THR A 29 -19.01 -17.01 1.16
N GLY A 30 -19.51 -16.84 2.38
CA GLY A 30 -19.22 -17.73 3.50
C GLY A 30 -19.09 -16.98 4.82
N ALA A 31 -18.55 -17.65 5.85
CA ALA A 31 -18.18 -16.98 7.09
C ALA A 31 -17.05 -16.00 6.82
N LYS A 32 -17.25 -14.73 7.18
CA LYS A 32 -16.28 -13.65 7.01
C LYS A 32 -16.06 -12.92 8.33
N HIS A 33 -14.80 -12.59 8.60
CA HIS A 33 -14.46 -11.55 9.56
C HIS A 33 -14.52 -10.20 8.85
N LEU A 34 -15.41 -9.35 9.34
CA LEU A 34 -15.77 -8.07 8.75
C LEU A 34 -15.46 -6.95 9.73
N THR A 35 -14.91 -5.88 9.19
CA THR A 35 -14.73 -4.63 9.90
C THR A 35 -15.67 -3.58 9.31
N GLU A 36 -16.57 -3.05 10.14
CA GLU A 36 -17.44 -1.92 9.85
C GLU A 36 -16.77 -0.63 10.34
N ILE A 37 -16.59 0.32 9.43
CA ILE A 37 -15.89 1.58 9.65
C ILE A 37 -16.91 2.69 9.51
N THR A 38 -17.09 3.48 10.57
CA THR A 38 -17.96 4.67 10.56
C THR A 38 -17.13 5.91 10.30
N LEU A 39 -17.59 6.74 9.37
CA LEU A 39 -16.91 7.91 8.86
C LEU A 39 -17.76 9.17 9.11
N ALA A 40 -17.12 10.24 9.60
CA ALA A 40 -17.78 11.52 9.80
C ALA A 40 -17.96 12.28 8.49
N VAL A 41 -19.20 12.59 8.12
CA VAL A 41 -19.54 13.43 6.98
C VAL A 41 -19.68 14.86 7.46
N TYR A 42 -18.72 15.71 7.09
CA TYR A 42 -18.77 17.14 7.35
C TYR A 42 -19.40 17.84 6.13
N GLY A 43 -20.47 18.62 6.36
CA GLY A 43 -21.09 19.42 5.29
C GLY A 43 -20.12 20.48 4.73
N PRO A 44 -20.37 20.99 3.50
CA PRO A 44 -19.56 22.05 2.92
C PRO A 44 -19.64 23.31 3.80
N GLY A 45 -18.55 23.60 4.52
CA GLY A 45 -18.49 24.71 5.48
C GLY A 45 -17.73 24.43 6.78
N GLY A 46 -17.29 23.18 7.02
CA GLY A 46 -16.21 22.84 7.97
C GLY A 46 -16.19 23.61 9.30
N SER A 47 -16.81 23.03 10.33
CA SER A 47 -16.29 23.17 11.69
C SER A 47 -16.23 21.78 12.27
N GLY A 48 -15.01 21.29 12.52
CA GLY A 48 -14.79 20.02 13.19
C GLY A 48 -15.56 20.03 14.51
N VAL A 49 -16.26 18.92 14.79
CA VAL A 49 -16.97 18.81 16.06
C VAL A 49 -15.91 18.64 17.14
N SER A 50 -15.52 19.77 17.73
CA SER A 50 -14.90 19.84 19.04
C SER A 50 -15.89 19.25 20.05
N GLY A 51 -15.56 18.08 20.58
CA GLY A 51 -16.07 17.56 21.85
C GLY A 51 -17.58 17.61 22.06
N GLY A 52 -18.29 16.52 21.76
CA GLY A 52 -19.65 16.35 22.24
C GLY A 52 -20.42 15.34 21.42
N PHE A 53 -21.06 14.39 22.10
CA PHE A 53 -22.06 13.50 21.54
C PHE A 53 -23.22 14.32 20.94
N GLY A 54 -23.17 14.64 19.65
CA GLY A 54 -24.31 15.28 18.97
C GLY A 54 -24.00 15.94 17.62
N GLY A 55 -24.55 15.37 16.54
CA GLY A 55 -25.01 16.15 15.38
C GLY A 55 -24.22 16.10 14.08
N GLY A 56 -23.15 15.31 13.97
CA GLY A 56 -22.51 15.05 12.68
C GLY A 56 -23.24 13.95 11.90
N THR A 57 -23.50 14.15 10.61
CA THR A 57 -23.92 13.04 9.73
C THR A 57 -22.76 12.04 9.65
N SER A 58 -23.05 10.75 9.73
CA SER A 58 -22.04 9.70 9.55
C SER A 58 -22.47 8.72 8.49
N THR A 59 -21.49 8.10 7.84
CA THR A 59 -21.69 7.02 6.88
C THR A 59 -20.83 5.82 7.25
N THR A 60 -21.11 4.66 6.66
CA THR A 60 -20.41 3.41 6.99
C THR A 60 -19.93 2.69 5.76
N VAL A 61 -18.76 2.06 5.86
CA VAL A 61 -18.26 1.07 4.91
C VAL A 61 -17.92 -0.22 5.66
N THR A 62 -18.24 -1.37 5.09
CA THR A 62 -17.87 -2.67 5.64
C THR A 62 -16.93 -3.37 4.66
N ALA A 63 -15.83 -3.90 5.17
CA ALA A 63 -14.89 -4.69 4.39
C ALA A 63 -14.46 -5.95 5.17
N THR A 64 -13.85 -6.92 4.49
CA THR A 64 -13.15 -8.00 5.19
C THR A 64 -11.97 -7.45 5.98
N ASP A 65 -11.64 -8.07 7.10
CA ASP A 65 -10.57 -7.59 8.00
C ASP A 65 -9.24 -7.33 7.27
N GLY A 66 -8.86 -8.19 6.34
CA GLY A 66 -7.63 -8.03 5.56
C GLY A 66 -7.67 -6.97 4.46
N HIS A 67 -8.83 -6.36 4.15
CA HIS A 67 -8.96 -5.45 3.01
C HIS A 67 -8.25 -4.12 3.28
N PRO A 68 -7.30 -3.68 2.44
CA PRO A 68 -6.52 -2.47 2.73
C PRO A 68 -7.22 -1.16 2.34
N PHE A 69 -7.11 -0.17 3.21
CA PHE A 69 -7.50 1.23 3.01
C PHE A 69 -6.28 2.14 2.99
N TRP A 70 -6.29 3.17 2.14
CA TRP A 70 -5.21 4.14 2.11
C TRP A 70 -5.33 5.15 3.25
N VAL A 71 -4.28 5.26 4.08
CA VAL A 71 -4.18 6.24 5.17
C VAL A 71 -3.13 7.30 4.81
N PRO A 72 -3.53 8.51 4.35
CA PRO A 72 -2.61 9.52 3.85
C PRO A 72 -1.54 9.94 4.85
N ALA A 73 -1.92 10.10 6.13
CA ALA A 73 -1.00 10.50 7.19
C ALA A 73 0.14 9.50 7.42
N LEU A 74 -0.09 8.21 7.15
CA LEU A 74 0.91 7.14 7.27
C LEU A 74 1.59 6.83 5.93
N HIS A 75 1.09 7.40 4.83
CA HIS A 75 1.54 7.14 3.47
C HIS A 75 1.67 5.64 3.18
N ARG A 76 0.66 4.86 3.59
CA ARG A 76 0.60 3.40 3.42
C ARG A 76 -0.83 2.89 3.40
N TRP A 77 -0.99 1.68 2.85
CA TRP A 77 -2.18 0.87 3.00
C TRP A 77 -2.24 0.21 4.38
N VAL A 78 -3.40 0.25 5.02
CA VAL A 78 -3.66 -0.34 6.35
C VAL A 78 -4.84 -1.30 6.23
N ARG A 79 -4.72 -2.51 6.79
CA ARG A 79 -5.84 -3.48 6.81
C ARG A 79 -7.04 -2.88 7.53
N ALA A 80 -8.25 -3.25 7.13
CA ALA A 80 -9.46 -2.81 7.78
C ALA A 80 -9.45 -3.09 9.30
N SER A 81 -8.95 -4.25 9.72
CA SER A 81 -8.82 -4.64 11.13
C SER A 81 -7.81 -3.80 11.92
N ASP A 82 -6.83 -3.20 11.23
CA ASP A 82 -5.71 -2.48 11.82
C ASP A 82 -5.91 -0.96 11.77
N LEU A 83 -7.06 -0.50 11.26
CA LEU A 83 -7.44 0.91 11.30
C LEU A 83 -7.71 1.36 12.74
N GLU A 84 -7.47 2.65 12.99
CA GLU A 84 -7.64 3.22 14.32
C GLU A 84 -8.60 4.42 14.29
N LEU A 85 -9.29 4.63 15.41
CA LEU A 85 -10.15 5.80 15.60
C LEU A 85 -9.35 7.10 15.40
N GLY A 86 -9.94 8.06 14.70
CA GLY A 86 -9.34 9.36 14.42
C GLY A 86 -8.43 9.39 13.19
N GLN A 87 -8.07 8.24 12.60
CA GLN A 87 -7.36 8.20 11.32
C GLN A 87 -8.23 8.74 10.19
N TRP A 88 -7.57 9.20 9.13
CA TRP A 88 -8.19 9.82 7.97
C TRP A 88 -7.99 8.94 6.73
N LEU A 89 -9.04 8.81 5.92
CA LEU A 89 -9.02 8.08 4.65
C LEU A 89 -9.18 9.03 3.47
N GLN A 90 -8.62 8.69 2.31
CA GLN A 90 -8.69 9.52 1.11
C GLN A 90 -10.03 9.33 0.36
N THR A 91 -10.63 10.45 -0.06
CA THR A 91 -11.81 10.47 -0.93
C THR A 91 -11.44 10.77 -2.39
N SER A 92 -12.37 10.55 -3.33
CA SER A 92 -12.13 10.80 -4.76
C SER A 92 -11.94 12.27 -5.12
N ALA A 93 -12.37 13.20 -4.25
CA ALA A 93 -12.12 14.63 -4.42
C ALA A 93 -10.69 15.04 -4.00
N GLY A 94 -9.86 14.09 -3.57
CA GLY A 94 -8.54 14.37 -3.00
C GLY A 94 -8.59 14.92 -1.56
N THR A 95 -9.78 15.06 -0.98
CA THR A 95 -9.99 15.43 0.43
C THR A 95 -9.96 14.20 1.33
N TRP A 96 -10.03 14.40 2.65
CA TRP A 96 -9.98 13.30 3.62
C TRP A 96 -11.26 13.21 4.46
N ILE A 97 -11.58 12.00 4.92
CA ILE A 97 -12.70 11.70 5.81
C ILE A 97 -12.23 10.93 7.06
N GLN A 98 -12.72 11.30 8.24
CA GLN A 98 -12.23 10.77 9.51
C GLN A 98 -13.01 9.55 9.98
N ILE A 99 -12.31 8.56 10.51
CA ILE A 99 -12.87 7.40 11.20
C ILE A 99 -13.33 7.79 12.61
N THR A 100 -14.60 7.56 12.92
CA THR A 100 -15.21 7.87 14.22
C THR A 100 -15.66 6.65 15.01
N ALA A 101 -15.83 5.50 14.36
CA ALA A 101 -16.09 4.23 15.03
C ALA A 101 -15.59 3.06 14.19
N ILE A 102 -15.18 1.99 14.86
CA ILE A 102 -14.78 0.72 14.24
C ILE A 102 -15.49 -0.41 15.00
N ARG A 103 -16.06 -1.36 14.27
CA ARG A 103 -16.70 -2.56 14.84
C ARG A 103 -16.30 -3.80 14.06
N HIS A 104 -16.02 -4.88 14.77
CA HIS A 104 -15.68 -6.17 14.18
C HIS A 104 -16.83 -7.16 14.35
N HIS A 105 -17.13 -7.90 13.29
CA HIS A 105 -18.21 -8.87 13.26
C HIS A 105 -17.75 -10.11 12.51
N THR A 106 -18.17 -11.29 12.98
CA THR A 106 -18.05 -12.53 12.21
C THR A 106 -19.44 -12.98 11.80
N ARG A 107 -19.73 -13.05 10.51
CA ARG A 107 -21.04 -13.48 10.00
C ARG A 107 -20.94 -14.16 8.64
N GLN A 108 -21.99 -14.89 8.26
CA GLN A 108 -22.18 -15.30 6.87
C GLN A 108 -22.43 -14.04 6.03
N ALA A 109 -21.60 -13.82 5.03
CA ALA A 109 -21.70 -12.68 4.14
C ALA A 109 -21.19 -13.03 2.74
N THR A 110 -21.75 -12.32 1.76
CA THR A 110 -21.20 -12.21 0.42
C THR A 110 -20.45 -10.89 0.34
N VAL A 111 -19.19 -10.94 -0.07
CA VAL A 111 -18.35 -9.75 -0.28
C VAL A 111 -17.95 -9.67 -1.75
N HIS A 112 -17.75 -8.45 -2.22
CA HIS A 112 -17.39 -8.17 -3.60
C HIS A 112 -16.05 -7.42 -3.65
N ASN A 113 -15.24 -7.72 -4.65
CA ASN A 113 -14.06 -6.94 -5.03
C ASN A 113 -14.02 -6.80 -6.55
N LEU A 114 -13.39 -5.75 -7.06
CA LEU A 114 -13.31 -5.47 -8.49
C LEU A 114 -11.86 -5.47 -8.93
N THR A 115 -11.51 -6.25 -9.95
CA THR A 115 -10.27 -6.05 -10.69
C THR A 115 -10.43 -4.91 -11.66
N VAL A 116 -9.61 -3.87 -11.52
CA VAL A 116 -9.56 -2.70 -12.41
C VAL A 116 -8.25 -2.66 -13.21
N SER A 117 -8.31 -2.11 -14.42
CA SER A 117 -7.14 -1.98 -15.30
C SER A 117 -6.22 -0.83 -14.88
N GLY A 118 -4.90 -0.99 -15.09
CA GLY A 118 -3.91 0.06 -14.93
C GLY A 118 -3.61 0.45 -13.48
N LEU A 119 -4.52 1.18 -12.83
CA LEU A 119 -4.43 1.45 -11.39
C LEU A 119 -5.10 0.33 -10.63
N HIS A 120 -4.49 -0.06 -9.53
CA HIS A 120 -4.95 -1.19 -8.73
C HIS A 120 -5.54 -0.72 -7.41
N THR A 121 -6.29 0.36 -7.53
CA THR A 121 -7.08 1.00 -6.48
C THR A 121 -8.41 1.37 -7.09
N TYR A 122 -9.44 1.51 -6.26
CA TYR A 122 -10.70 2.10 -6.70
C TYR A 122 -11.44 2.72 -5.52
N TYR A 123 -12.43 3.55 -5.80
CA TYR A 123 -13.28 4.13 -4.76
C TYR A 123 -14.51 3.25 -4.49
N VAL A 124 -14.74 2.92 -3.22
CA VAL A 124 -16.01 2.35 -2.74
C VAL A 124 -16.84 3.43 -2.06
N LEU A 125 -18.15 3.37 -2.25
CA LEU A 125 -19.06 4.33 -1.63
C LEU A 125 -19.44 3.88 -0.21
N ALA A 126 -19.03 4.66 0.78
CA ALA A 126 -19.64 4.68 2.10
C ALA A 126 -20.85 5.63 2.03
N GLY A 127 -22.05 5.11 1.77
CA GLY A 127 -23.21 5.96 1.45
C GLY A 127 -22.97 6.70 0.14
N GLU A 128 -22.82 8.02 0.17
CA GLU A 128 -22.42 8.82 -0.99
C GLU A 128 -20.93 9.22 -0.97
N THR A 129 -20.19 8.86 0.08
CA THR A 129 -18.78 9.26 0.24
C THR A 129 -17.84 8.20 -0.33
N PRO A 130 -17.07 8.50 -1.39
CA PRO A 130 -16.07 7.58 -1.92
C PRO A 130 -14.86 7.47 -1.01
N VAL A 131 -14.36 6.26 -0.80
CA VAL A 131 -13.16 5.95 -0.01
C VAL A 131 -12.21 5.08 -0.84
N LEU A 132 -10.94 5.45 -0.88
CA LEU A 132 -9.92 4.75 -1.68
C LEU A 132 -9.56 3.40 -1.04
N VAL A 133 -9.79 2.32 -1.80
CA VAL A 133 -9.47 0.95 -1.40
C VAL A 133 -8.56 0.27 -2.40
N HIS A 134 -7.86 -0.76 -1.94
CA HIS A 134 -6.96 -1.55 -2.77
C HIS A 134 -7.75 -2.57 -3.61
N ASN A 135 -7.37 -2.74 -4.87
CA ASN A 135 -7.85 -3.80 -5.77
C ASN A 135 -7.22 -5.17 -5.44
N SER A 136 -7.17 -5.54 -4.16
CA SER A 136 -6.70 -6.87 -3.77
C SER A 136 -7.29 -7.25 -2.44
N ASN A 137 -7.82 -8.46 -2.38
CA ASN A 137 -8.29 -9.10 -1.15
C ASN A 137 -7.18 -9.90 -0.46
N CYS A 138 -5.94 -9.81 -0.93
CA CYS A 138 -4.84 -10.59 -0.38
C CYS A 138 -4.35 -9.97 0.93
N ASP A 139 -4.27 -10.80 1.97
CA ASP A 139 -3.51 -10.47 3.16
C ASP A 139 -2.03 -10.34 2.76
N VAL A 140 -1.42 -9.21 3.09
CA VAL A 140 -0.01 -8.98 2.81
C VAL A 140 0.89 -10.01 3.48
N SER A 141 0.51 -10.53 4.65
CA SER A 141 1.23 -11.62 5.32
C SER A 141 1.18 -12.92 4.52
N ASP A 142 0.05 -13.22 3.89
CA ASP A 142 -0.10 -14.39 3.02
C ASP A 142 0.72 -14.25 1.74
N LEU A 143 0.84 -13.03 1.19
CA LEU A 143 1.73 -12.77 0.06
C LEU A 143 3.19 -12.89 0.48
N ALA A 144 3.57 -12.28 1.60
CA ALA A 144 4.93 -12.31 2.10
C ALA A 144 5.41 -13.75 2.39
N SER A 145 4.54 -14.60 2.92
CA SER A 145 4.88 -16.01 3.21
C SER A 145 5.13 -16.88 1.98
N LYS A 146 4.71 -16.44 0.79
CA LYS A 146 4.97 -17.15 -0.48
C LYS A 146 6.35 -16.86 -1.08
N ILE A 147 7.06 -15.85 -0.56
CA ILE A 147 8.34 -15.42 -1.11
C ILE A 147 9.41 -16.44 -0.74
N ASP A 148 10.07 -16.98 -1.77
CA ASP A 148 11.21 -17.86 -1.62
C ASP A 148 12.50 -17.08 -1.89
N VAL A 149 13.13 -16.61 -0.81
CA VAL A 149 14.37 -15.81 -0.87
C VAL A 149 15.52 -16.58 -1.52
N GLU A 150 15.54 -17.92 -1.45
CA GLU A 150 16.62 -18.73 -2.03
C GLU A 150 16.51 -18.81 -3.56
N ASN A 151 15.29 -18.71 -4.10
CA ASN A 151 15.01 -18.79 -5.54
C ASN A 151 14.47 -17.47 -6.11
N ILE A 152 14.77 -16.35 -5.46
CA ILE A 152 14.29 -15.03 -5.89
C ILE A 152 15.11 -14.52 -7.09
N SER A 153 14.42 -13.89 -8.03
CA SER A 153 15.05 -13.24 -9.19
C SER A 153 14.81 -11.74 -9.18
N MET A 154 15.51 -10.98 -10.03
CA MET A 154 15.29 -9.55 -10.19
C MET A 154 14.57 -9.29 -11.52
N THR A 155 13.79 -8.21 -11.59
CA THR A 155 13.36 -7.70 -12.89
C THR A 155 14.54 -7.10 -13.65
N LYS A 156 14.47 -7.09 -14.99
CA LYS A 156 15.52 -6.49 -15.83
C LYS A 156 15.80 -5.02 -15.48
N THR A 157 14.77 -4.27 -15.08
CA THR A 157 14.93 -2.88 -14.60
C THR A 157 15.86 -2.81 -13.39
N VAL A 158 15.63 -3.70 -12.41
CA VAL A 158 16.45 -3.78 -11.19
C VAL A 158 17.86 -4.30 -11.52
N GLU A 159 17.98 -5.31 -12.39
CA GLU A 159 19.27 -5.84 -12.84
C GLU A 159 20.11 -4.77 -13.56
N ASN A 160 19.50 -3.92 -14.39
CA ASN A 160 20.23 -2.86 -15.10
C ASN A 160 20.91 -1.87 -14.13
N HIS A 161 20.36 -1.69 -12.93
CA HIS A 161 20.93 -0.81 -11.90
C HIS A 161 22.10 -1.44 -11.12
N THR A 162 22.43 -2.72 -11.33
CA THR A 162 23.56 -3.39 -10.65
C THR A 162 24.92 -2.79 -11.04
N TRP A 163 25.00 -2.20 -12.24
CA TRP A 163 26.22 -1.62 -12.81
C TRP A 163 26.31 -0.10 -12.69
N ASP A 164 25.35 0.54 -12.04
CA ASP A 164 25.37 1.98 -11.83
C ASP A 164 26.58 2.39 -10.99
N ILE A 165 27.24 3.47 -11.40
CA ILE A 165 28.40 4.03 -10.70
C ILE A 165 27.96 5.27 -9.91
N ALA A 166 28.32 5.33 -8.64
CA ALA A 166 28.09 6.47 -7.77
C ALA A 166 29.02 7.64 -8.12
N GLY A 167 28.55 8.86 -7.84
CA GLY A 167 29.36 10.07 -8.02
C GLY A 167 29.57 10.48 -9.47
N THR A 168 28.97 9.85 -10.48
CA THR A 168 29.17 10.23 -11.90
C THR A 168 28.81 11.68 -12.25
N ARG A 169 28.10 12.37 -11.36
CA ARG A 169 27.76 13.80 -11.48
C ARG A 169 28.73 14.74 -10.74
N ASP A 170 29.61 14.21 -9.89
CA ASP A 170 30.58 14.95 -9.07
C ASP A 170 31.83 14.09 -8.86
N VAL A 171 32.90 14.42 -9.58
CA VAL A 171 34.16 13.65 -9.58
C VAL A 171 34.89 13.70 -8.24
N ASP A 172 34.57 14.68 -7.40
CA ASP A 172 35.17 14.84 -6.07
C ASP A 172 34.34 14.14 -4.98
N ALA A 173 33.21 13.52 -5.34
CA ALA A 173 32.37 12.80 -4.39
C ALA A 173 33.15 11.65 -3.72
N PRO A 174 33.03 11.43 -2.39
CA PRO A 174 33.75 10.38 -1.66
C PRO A 174 33.49 8.94 -2.16
N ASN A 175 32.45 8.76 -2.97
CA ASN A 175 32.01 7.51 -3.58
C ASN A 175 32.16 7.51 -5.11
N PHE A 176 32.84 8.48 -5.72
CA PHE A 176 33.11 8.51 -7.16
C PHE A 176 33.78 7.20 -7.61
N GLY A 177 33.25 6.61 -8.68
CA GLY A 177 33.79 5.38 -9.27
C GLY A 177 33.40 4.08 -8.53
N LYS A 178 32.68 4.14 -7.40
CA LYS A 178 32.19 2.95 -6.69
C LYS A 178 30.84 2.50 -7.24
N ALA A 179 30.51 1.22 -7.10
CA ALA A 179 29.16 0.72 -7.41
C ALA A 179 28.12 1.48 -6.56
N ALA A 180 27.08 2.00 -7.21
CA ALA A 180 26.00 2.75 -6.56
C ALA A 180 25.13 1.87 -5.67
N ARG A 181 25.02 0.58 -6.00
CA ARG A 181 24.25 -0.42 -5.26
C ARG A 181 25.11 -1.66 -5.02
N PRO A 182 26.12 -1.57 -4.14
CA PRO A 182 27.07 -2.66 -3.93
C PRO A 182 26.41 -3.93 -3.38
N TYR A 183 25.26 -3.79 -2.74
CA TYR A 183 24.42 -4.86 -2.22
C TYR A 183 23.62 -5.63 -3.29
N MET A 184 23.71 -5.24 -4.56
CA MET A 184 23.01 -5.93 -5.66
C MET A 184 23.89 -7.03 -6.29
N ASN A 185 25.21 -6.95 -6.14
CA ASN A 185 26.16 -7.89 -6.70
C ASN A 185 26.51 -8.98 -5.68
N GLY A 186 25.89 -10.16 -5.78
CA GLY A 186 26.22 -11.32 -4.93
C GLY A 186 25.00 -12.13 -4.48
N ASN A 187 25.22 -13.01 -3.50
CA ASN A 187 24.14 -13.73 -2.83
C ASN A 187 23.45 -12.80 -1.82
N ASN A 188 22.38 -12.15 -2.24
CA ASN A 188 21.68 -11.14 -1.45
C ASN A 188 20.73 -11.75 -0.40
N GLY A 189 20.64 -13.08 -0.30
CA GLY A 189 19.66 -13.76 0.54
C GLY A 189 19.69 -13.33 2.01
N LEU A 190 20.87 -13.10 2.58
CA LEU A 190 21.00 -12.64 3.97
C LEU A 190 20.45 -11.22 4.17
N LEU A 191 20.85 -10.26 3.33
CA LEU A 191 20.36 -8.89 3.42
C LEU A 191 18.83 -8.81 3.18
N LEU A 192 18.32 -9.59 2.23
CA LEU A 192 16.87 -9.67 1.99
C LEU A 192 16.13 -10.17 3.24
N ARG A 193 16.64 -11.21 3.90
CA ARG A 193 16.08 -11.71 5.17
C ARG A 193 16.13 -10.64 6.27
N GLU A 194 17.26 -9.97 6.44
CA GLU A 194 17.41 -8.88 7.42
C GLU A 194 16.40 -7.75 7.19
N ILE A 195 16.19 -7.35 5.93
CA ILE A 195 15.18 -6.34 5.58
C ILE A 195 13.78 -6.87 5.88
N MET A 196 13.47 -8.10 5.49
CA MET A 196 12.15 -8.70 5.65
C MET A 196 11.78 -8.98 7.13
N GLU A 197 12.77 -9.26 7.97
CA GLU A 197 12.62 -9.47 9.41
C GLU A 197 12.61 -8.13 10.18
N GLY A 198 13.31 -7.11 9.68
CA GLY A 198 13.44 -5.83 10.36
C GLY A 198 12.21 -4.91 10.26
N SER A 199 11.21 -5.25 9.44
CA SER A 199 9.95 -4.51 9.37
C SER A 199 8.79 -5.39 8.92
N ALA A 200 7.58 -5.07 9.38
CA ALA A 200 6.39 -5.77 8.94
C ALA A 200 6.15 -5.56 7.44
N PRO A 201 5.76 -6.61 6.68
CA PRO A 201 5.41 -6.48 5.28
C PRO A 201 4.18 -5.57 5.14
N ARG A 202 4.17 -4.74 4.10
CA ARG A 202 3.03 -3.90 3.75
C ARG A 202 2.69 -4.04 2.27
N MET A 203 1.44 -3.77 1.92
CA MET A 203 1.07 -3.70 0.50
C MET A 203 1.88 -2.58 -0.14
N ASP A 204 2.34 -2.81 -1.36
CA ASP A 204 3.02 -1.82 -2.18
C ASP A 204 2.27 -0.48 -2.15
N SER A 205 2.98 0.61 -1.88
CA SER A 205 2.37 1.93 -1.73
C SER A 205 1.59 2.38 -2.98
N ARG A 206 1.99 1.98 -4.19
CA ARG A 206 1.25 2.27 -5.44
C ARG A 206 0.07 1.32 -5.68
N GLY A 207 -0.05 0.29 -4.86
CA GLY A 207 -1.09 -0.72 -4.94
C GLY A 207 -0.80 -1.81 -5.98
N ALA A 208 0.44 -2.00 -6.41
CA ALA A 208 0.76 -3.02 -7.41
C ALA A 208 0.33 -4.44 -6.94
N PRO A 209 -0.47 -5.20 -7.72
CA PRO A 209 -1.04 -6.47 -7.30
C PRO A 209 0.03 -7.51 -7.00
N GLY A 210 -0.07 -8.14 -5.83
CA GLY A 210 0.88 -9.16 -5.39
C GLY A 210 2.25 -8.62 -5.00
N VAL A 211 2.47 -7.30 -5.10
CA VAL A 211 3.71 -6.68 -4.68
C VAL A 211 3.65 -6.36 -3.19
N VAL A 212 4.61 -6.92 -2.46
CA VAL A 212 4.81 -6.66 -1.04
C VAL A 212 6.02 -5.75 -0.90
N GLU A 213 5.86 -4.73 -0.07
CA GLU A 213 6.90 -3.74 0.24
C GLU A 213 7.42 -3.93 1.66
N TRP A 214 8.72 -3.70 1.83
CA TRP A 214 9.40 -3.48 3.09
C TRP A 214 10.09 -2.12 3.07
N ARG A 215 9.94 -1.42 4.20
CA ARG A 215 10.68 -0.20 4.49
C ARG A 215 11.38 -0.33 5.83
N THR A 216 12.62 -0.79 5.77
CA THR A 216 13.36 -1.20 6.96
C THR A 216 14.47 -0.20 7.27
N PRO A 217 14.45 0.46 8.44
CA PRO A 217 15.58 1.27 8.89
C PRO A 217 16.86 0.46 8.93
N GLY A 218 17.97 1.04 8.51
CA GLY A 218 19.25 0.36 8.52
C GLY A 218 20.40 1.30 8.17
N THR A 219 21.56 0.71 7.96
CA THR A 219 22.78 1.44 7.61
C THR A 219 23.43 0.87 6.37
N MET A 220 23.99 1.75 5.54
CA MET A 220 24.86 1.36 4.44
C MET A 220 26.08 2.27 4.44
N ASN A 221 27.29 1.68 4.47
CA ASN A 221 28.56 2.41 4.48
C ASN A 221 28.63 3.51 5.57
N GLY A 222 28.15 3.20 6.78
CA GLY A 222 28.15 4.12 7.91
C GLY A 222 27.09 5.23 7.86
N SER A 223 26.26 5.29 6.81
CA SER A 223 25.13 6.22 6.72
C SER A 223 23.85 5.52 7.17
N ASN A 224 23.06 6.20 8.00
CA ASN A 224 21.69 5.77 8.33
C ASN A 224 20.75 6.00 7.13
N GLY A 225 19.70 5.19 7.05
CA GLY A 225 18.71 5.31 5.99
C GLY A 225 17.62 4.27 6.07
N ILE A 226 16.86 4.17 4.99
CA ILE A 226 15.78 3.18 4.81
C ILE A 226 16.13 2.28 3.64
N TRP A 227 16.07 0.97 3.87
CA TRP A 227 15.97 -0.03 2.83
C TRP A 227 14.55 -0.08 2.30
N GLU A 228 14.38 0.17 1.01
CA GLU A 228 13.14 -0.05 0.27
C GLU A 228 13.28 -1.31 -0.57
N LEU A 229 12.42 -2.28 -0.32
CA LEU A 229 12.40 -3.56 -1.03
C LEU A 229 10.97 -3.88 -1.42
N ASN A 230 10.72 -4.05 -2.72
CA ASN A 230 9.42 -4.49 -3.22
C ASN A 230 9.60 -5.78 -4.01
N ILE A 231 8.81 -6.79 -3.66
CA ILE A 231 8.84 -8.12 -4.25
C ILE A 231 7.44 -8.45 -4.77
N ASP A 232 7.33 -8.80 -6.05
CA ASP A 232 6.15 -9.46 -6.58
C ASP A 232 6.15 -10.92 -6.12
N ALA A 233 5.28 -11.21 -5.15
CA ALA A 233 5.15 -12.54 -4.54
C ALA A 233 4.56 -13.58 -5.50
N ASN A 234 3.88 -13.17 -6.59
CA ASN A 234 3.34 -14.11 -7.58
C ASN A 234 4.42 -14.65 -8.51
N SER A 235 5.39 -13.81 -8.86
CA SER A 235 6.49 -14.18 -9.76
C SER A 235 7.82 -14.43 -9.04
N ASN A 236 7.84 -14.25 -7.71
CA ASN A 236 9.04 -14.31 -6.86
C ASN A 236 10.17 -13.43 -7.40
N ARG A 237 9.84 -12.17 -7.72
CA ARG A 237 10.74 -11.20 -8.36
C ARG A 237 10.86 -9.91 -7.56
N ILE A 238 12.10 -9.46 -7.36
CA ILE A 238 12.40 -8.12 -6.87
C ILE A 238 12.06 -7.11 -7.98
N VAL A 239 11.11 -6.24 -7.70
CA VAL A 239 10.67 -5.18 -8.62
C VAL A 239 11.23 -3.81 -8.23
N HIS A 240 11.62 -3.63 -6.95
CA HIS A 240 12.33 -2.45 -6.45
C HIS A 240 13.29 -2.85 -5.34
N PHE A 241 14.53 -2.34 -5.36
CA PHE A 241 15.48 -2.52 -4.26
C PHE A 241 16.46 -1.35 -4.20
N LEU A 242 16.34 -0.55 -3.14
CA LEU A 242 17.06 0.70 -2.97
C LEU A 242 17.39 0.98 -1.50
N PHE A 243 18.59 1.47 -1.21
CA PHE A 243 18.87 2.15 0.05
C PHE A 243 18.75 3.66 -0.11
N LYS A 244 17.86 4.30 0.65
CA LYS A 244 17.73 5.76 0.73
C LYS A 244 18.41 6.26 1.99
N SER A 245 19.59 6.84 1.84
CA SER A 245 20.31 7.50 2.93
C SER A 245 19.50 8.69 3.46
N THR A 246 19.32 8.77 4.77
CA THR A 246 18.86 10.00 5.42
C THR A 246 20.08 10.89 5.54
N LYS A 247 20.18 11.95 4.73
CA LYS A 247 21.21 12.97 4.93
C LYS A 247 21.06 13.51 6.35
N GLY A 248 22.13 13.40 7.14
CA GLY A 248 22.27 14.12 8.40
C GLY A 248 22.42 15.62 8.17
#